data_AF-A0A0F7SGC3-F1
#
_entry.id   AF-A0A0F7SGC3-F1
#
_cell.length_a   1.000
_cell.length_b   1.000
_cell.length_c   1.000
_cell.angle_alpha   90.00
_cell.angle_beta   90.00
_cell.angle_gamma   90.00
#
_symmetry.space_group_name_H-M   'P 1'
#
loop_
_entity.id
_entity.type
_entity.pdbx_description
1 polymer ?
#
loop_
_entity_poly.entity_id
_entity_poly.type
_entity_poly.pdbx_seq_one_letter_code
_entity_poly.pdbx_strand_id
1 'polypeptide(L)'
;MIFPRASPLPKPYYYALAIGEPLGMLGAGAYAIFFPNRFFEWFLRPEDAGVLAGSLVSGGGGGPRGILVAGGMGSCMAILGLLSFLVIPALQATLQKDPQSHETILTRYFAAFSIGDALHISVILALMPAEVRTAPFEKWTIMLWGNVLGTALPAFVRLAWFAGIGRPTFGSFGTSKSLKGKARGDGYQSTGSSSNPNRDSTSQ
;
A
#
# COMPACT_ATOMS: atom_id res chain seq x y z
N MET A 1 -34.11 3.19 4.64
CA MET A 1 -33.06 2.20 4.34
C MET A 1 -31.81 2.98 3.94
N ILE A 2 -30.89 3.21 4.88
CA ILE A 2 -29.70 4.05 4.67
C ILE A 2 -28.71 3.19 3.89
N PHE A 3 -28.57 3.45 2.59
CA PHE A 3 -27.48 2.84 1.81
C PHE A 3 -26.17 3.19 2.51
N PRO A 4 -25.30 2.22 2.85
CA PRO A 4 -24.00 2.54 3.41
C PRO A 4 -23.30 3.47 2.43
N ARG A 5 -22.93 4.68 2.89
CA ARG A 5 -22.19 5.64 2.07
C ARG A 5 -21.02 4.91 1.44
N ALA A 6 -21.06 4.81 0.13
CA ALA A 6 -20.05 4.19 -0.69
C ALA A 6 -18.71 4.83 -0.31
N SER A 7 -17.85 4.04 0.36
CA SER A 7 -16.59 4.54 0.93
C SER A 7 -15.45 4.22 -0.03
N PRO A 8 -14.54 5.16 -0.31
CA PRO A 8 -13.46 4.97 -1.29
C PRO A 8 -12.45 3.87 -0.87
N LEU A 9 -12.45 3.51 0.42
CA LEU A 9 -11.71 2.37 0.98
C LEU A 9 -12.69 1.40 1.67
N PRO A 10 -13.07 0.29 1.02
CA PRO A 10 -13.91 -0.73 1.64
C PRO A 10 -13.21 -1.35 2.86
N LYS A 11 -14.01 -1.80 3.83
CA LYS A 11 -13.54 -2.47 5.06
C LYS A 11 -12.46 -3.54 4.84
N PRO A 12 -12.55 -4.47 3.86
CA PRO A 12 -11.49 -5.47 3.67
C PRO A 12 -10.12 -4.87 3.33
N TYR A 13 -10.08 -3.84 2.47
CA TYR A 13 -8.83 -3.14 2.15
C TYR A 13 -8.28 -2.36 3.34
N TYR A 14 -9.16 -1.79 4.16
CA TYR A 14 -8.76 -1.12 5.40
C TYR A 14 -8.10 -2.10 6.38
N TYR A 15 -8.71 -3.26 6.65
CA TYR A 15 -8.11 -4.23 7.57
C TYR A 15 -6.78 -4.77 7.05
N ALA A 16 -6.67 -5.02 5.73
CA ALA A 16 -5.44 -5.50 5.13
C ALA A 16 -4.31 -4.45 5.19
N LEU A 17 -4.57 -3.22 4.72
CA LEU A 17 -3.53 -2.20 4.50
C LEU A 17 -3.30 -1.29 5.71
N ALA A 18 -4.31 -1.05 6.55
CA ALA A 18 -4.22 -0.14 7.69
C ALA A 18 -3.94 -0.85 9.02
N ILE A 19 -4.18 -2.16 9.11
CA ILE A 19 -3.99 -2.92 10.36
C ILE A 19 -3.07 -4.10 10.14
N GLY A 20 -3.43 -5.05 9.26
CA GLY A 20 -2.70 -6.31 9.09
C GLY A 20 -1.26 -6.11 8.61
N GLU A 21 -1.10 -5.42 7.49
CA GLU A 21 0.21 -5.06 6.93
C GLU A 21 1.09 -4.29 7.94
N PRO A 22 0.65 -3.15 8.51
CA PRO A 22 1.50 -2.38 9.40
C PRO A 22 1.83 -3.09 10.71
N LEU A 23 0.93 -3.92 11.27
CA LEU A 23 1.28 -4.73 12.43
C LEU A 23 2.40 -5.71 12.09
N GLY A 24 2.32 -6.35 10.93
CA GLY A 24 3.35 -7.27 10.45
C GLY A 24 4.69 -6.56 10.27
N MET A 25 4.69 -5.39 9.65
CA MET A 25 5.90 -4.58 9.44
C MET A 25 6.49 -4.05 10.75
N LEU A 26 5.65 -3.60 11.68
CA LEU A 26 6.08 -3.15 13.01
C LEU A 26 6.65 -4.31 13.83
N GLY A 27 6.01 -5.48 13.78
CA GLY A 27 6.50 -6.69 14.43
C GLY A 27 7.85 -7.15 13.88
N ALA A 28 7.97 -7.23 12.55
CA ALA A 28 9.22 -7.57 11.88
C ALA A 28 10.32 -6.54 12.16
N GLY A 29 9.98 -5.25 12.12
CA GLY A 29 10.90 -4.16 12.42
C GLY A 29 11.39 -4.17 13.86
N ALA A 30 10.48 -4.35 14.83
CA ALA A 30 10.84 -4.50 16.24
C ALA A 30 11.72 -5.73 16.46
N TYR A 31 11.39 -6.87 15.86
CA TYR A 31 12.18 -8.09 15.99
C TYR A 31 13.60 -7.90 15.42
N ALA A 32 13.75 -7.24 14.27
CA ALA A 32 15.05 -6.92 13.67
C ALA A 32 15.90 -5.96 14.52
N ILE A 33 15.27 -4.99 15.19
CA ILE A 33 15.95 -4.00 16.04
C ILE A 33 16.38 -4.61 17.38
N PHE A 34 15.51 -5.36 18.05
CA PHE A 34 15.78 -5.90 19.39
C PHE A 34 16.59 -7.20 19.36
N PHE A 35 16.49 -7.99 18.28
CA PHE A 35 17.16 -9.29 18.17
C PHE A 35 17.95 -9.42 16.86
N PRO A 36 18.88 -8.49 16.55
CA PRO A 36 19.59 -8.49 15.27
C PRO A 36 20.41 -9.76 15.04
N ASN A 37 20.98 -10.36 16.09
CA ASN A 37 21.77 -11.60 15.96
C ASN A 37 20.90 -12.81 15.60
N ARG A 38 19.73 -12.96 16.25
CA ARG A 38 18.76 -14.03 15.94
C ARG A 38 18.13 -13.83 14.58
N PHE A 39 17.89 -12.57 14.21
CA PHE A 39 17.48 -12.19 12.88
C PHE A 39 18.55 -12.64 11.86
N PHE A 40 19.84 -12.37 12.08
CA PHE A 40 20.90 -12.85 11.17
C PHE A 40 20.98 -14.38 11.04
N GLU A 41 20.91 -15.11 12.15
CA GLU A 41 20.98 -16.59 12.17
C GLU A 41 19.83 -17.25 11.43
N TRP A 42 18.62 -16.72 11.56
CA TRP A 42 17.46 -17.22 10.82
C TRP A 42 17.54 -16.88 9.32
N PHE A 43 18.25 -15.81 8.98
CA PHE A 43 18.17 -15.17 7.66
C PHE A 43 19.29 -15.67 6.70
N LEU A 44 20.41 -16.13 7.23
CA LEU A 44 21.52 -16.76 6.50
C LEU A 44 21.75 -18.18 7.03
N ARG A 45 21.33 -19.21 6.26
CA ARG A 45 21.71 -20.59 6.60
C ARG A 45 23.23 -20.72 6.54
N PRO A 46 23.88 -21.33 7.56
CA PRO A 46 25.34 -21.49 7.60
C PRO A 46 25.93 -22.21 6.38
N GLU A 47 25.15 -23.11 5.77
CA GLU A 47 25.53 -23.87 4.57
C GLU A 47 25.51 -23.04 3.26
N ASP A 48 24.72 -21.97 3.19
CA ASP A 48 24.63 -21.07 2.02
C ASP A 48 25.51 -19.81 2.13
N ALA A 49 26.16 -19.63 3.29
CA ALA A 49 27.02 -18.49 3.59
C ALA A 49 28.23 -18.36 2.63
N GLY A 50 28.63 -19.45 1.96
CA GLY A 50 29.71 -19.43 0.97
C GLY A 50 29.39 -18.65 -0.31
N VAL A 51 28.11 -18.61 -0.72
CA VAL A 51 27.71 -18.01 -2.02
C VAL A 51 27.23 -16.57 -1.86
N LEU A 52 26.57 -16.23 -0.75
CA LEU A 52 26.00 -14.89 -0.50
C LEU A 52 26.75 -14.10 0.59
N ALA A 53 27.55 -14.76 1.43
CA ALA A 53 28.06 -14.17 2.67
C ALA A 53 29.59 -14.20 2.81
N GLY A 54 30.33 -14.41 1.72
CA GLY A 54 31.80 -14.56 1.66
C GLY A 54 32.63 -13.41 2.28
N SER A 55 32.00 -12.33 2.77
CA SER A 55 32.66 -11.27 3.54
C SER A 55 31.90 -10.81 4.81
N LEU A 56 30.71 -11.37 5.09
CA LEU A 56 29.87 -10.97 6.23
C LEU A 56 29.93 -11.94 7.42
N VAL A 57 30.39 -13.18 7.20
CA VAL A 57 30.28 -14.31 8.15
C VAL A 57 31.61 -14.70 8.80
N SER A 58 32.69 -13.95 8.59
CA SER A 58 34.04 -14.33 9.07
C SER A 58 34.26 -14.31 10.61
N GLY A 59 33.20 -14.21 11.41
CA GLY A 59 33.18 -14.48 12.84
C GLY A 59 31.72 -14.68 13.26
N GLY A 60 31.39 -15.79 13.93
CA GLY A 60 30.01 -16.19 14.22
C GLY A 60 29.11 -15.05 14.73
N GLY A 61 27.93 -14.92 14.11
CA GLY A 61 27.05 -13.75 14.20
C GLY A 61 27.33 -12.77 13.07
N GLY A 62 26.29 -12.26 12.40
CA GLY A 62 26.50 -11.19 11.41
C GLY A 62 27.24 -10.05 12.12
N GLY A 63 28.53 -9.85 11.81
CA GLY A 63 29.39 -8.94 12.57
C GLY A 63 28.86 -7.49 12.59
N PRO A 64 29.65 -6.48 12.99
CA PRO A 64 29.15 -5.10 13.09
C PRO A 64 28.40 -4.59 11.84
N ARG A 65 28.77 -5.07 10.65
CA ARG A 65 28.08 -4.80 9.37
C ARG A 65 26.69 -5.45 9.29
N GLY A 66 26.54 -6.68 9.78
CA GLY A 66 25.26 -7.36 9.81
C GLY A 66 24.27 -6.61 10.68
N ILE A 67 24.63 -6.32 11.93
CA ILE A 67 23.78 -5.57 12.87
C ILE A 67 23.30 -4.24 12.28
N LEU A 68 24.18 -3.50 11.59
CA LEU A 68 23.80 -2.25 10.90
C LEU A 68 22.75 -2.48 9.80
N VAL A 69 22.89 -3.54 9.01
CA VAL A 69 21.93 -3.89 7.94
C VAL A 69 20.59 -4.34 8.52
N ALA A 70 20.58 -5.20 9.54
CA ALA A 70 19.34 -5.61 10.22
C ALA A 70 18.65 -4.42 10.89
N GLY A 71 19.40 -3.56 11.58
CA GLY A 71 18.86 -2.36 12.22
C GLY A 71 18.27 -1.37 11.20
N GLY A 72 18.98 -1.14 10.08
CA GLY A 72 18.50 -0.31 8.97
C GLY A 72 17.20 -0.84 8.36
N MET A 73 17.16 -2.13 8.04
CA MET A 73 15.96 -2.80 7.50
C MET A 73 14.81 -2.80 8.51
N GLY A 74 15.09 -3.03 9.79
CA GLY A 74 14.09 -2.97 10.84
C GLY A 74 13.48 -1.56 10.99
N SER A 75 14.33 -0.53 10.94
CA SER A 75 13.90 0.86 11.01
C SER A 75 12.99 1.27 9.85
N CYS A 76 13.32 0.86 8.61
CA CYS A 76 12.51 1.22 7.46
C CYS A 76 11.15 0.51 7.48
N MET A 77 11.12 -0.77 7.89
CA MET A 77 9.88 -1.51 8.07
C MET A 77 8.99 -0.87 9.15
N ALA A 78 9.58 -0.45 10.27
CA ALA A 78 8.85 0.22 11.33
C ALA A 78 8.25 1.56 10.88
N ILE A 79 9.00 2.37 10.12
CA ILE A 79 8.52 3.65 9.58
C ILE A 79 7.37 3.44 8.59
N LEU A 80 7.50 2.48 7.67
CA LEU A 80 6.45 2.19 6.68
C LEU A 80 5.18 1.63 7.33
N GLY A 81 5.34 0.76 8.35
CA GLY A 81 4.24 0.26 9.16
C GLY A 81 3.56 1.39 9.93
N LEU A 82 4.32 2.27 10.57
CA LEU A 82 3.77 3.41 11.29
C LEU A 82 3.05 4.39 10.35
N LEU A 83 3.60 4.65 9.17
CA LEU A 83 2.97 5.51 8.17
C LEU A 83 1.61 4.95 7.74
N SER A 84 1.52 3.64 7.47
CA SER A 84 0.26 3.00 7.07
C SER A 84 -0.75 2.98 8.22
N PHE A 85 -0.29 2.72 9.45
CA PHE A 85 -1.12 2.69 10.65
C PHE A 85 -1.69 4.07 11.03
N LEU A 86 -0.93 5.16 10.81
CA LEU A 86 -1.37 6.51 11.16
C LEU A 86 -2.12 7.21 10.03
N VAL A 87 -1.61 7.13 8.79
CA VAL A 87 -2.13 7.93 7.68
C VAL A 87 -3.49 7.42 7.22
N ILE A 88 -3.68 6.11 7.07
CA ILE A 88 -4.94 5.58 6.53
C ILE A 88 -6.14 5.87 7.46
N PRO A 89 -6.06 5.65 8.79
CA PRO A 89 -7.14 6.03 9.71
C PRO A 89 -7.33 7.56 9.78
N ALA A 90 -6.27 8.35 9.72
CA ALA A 90 -6.38 9.81 9.72
C ALA A 90 -7.10 10.34 8.47
N LEU A 91 -6.81 9.78 7.30
CA LEU A 91 -7.51 10.11 6.06
C LEU A 91 -8.99 9.72 6.14
N GLN A 92 -9.28 8.52 6.68
CA GLN A 92 -10.65 8.09 6.90
C GLN A 92 -11.40 8.95 7.90
N ALA A 93 -10.77 9.51 8.93
CA ALA A 93 -11.44 10.39 9.88
C ALA A 93 -11.69 11.79 9.29
N THR A 94 -10.71 12.32 8.56
CA THR A 94 -10.70 13.72 8.10
C THR A 94 -11.53 13.94 6.83
N LEU A 95 -11.49 12.99 5.88
CA LEU A 95 -12.04 13.18 4.53
C LEU A 95 -13.37 12.44 4.30
N GLN A 96 -14.12 12.10 5.37
CA GLN A 96 -15.43 11.42 5.23
C GLN A 96 -16.45 12.23 4.43
N LYS A 97 -16.32 13.56 4.45
CA LYS A 97 -17.25 14.50 3.81
C LYS A 97 -16.92 14.74 2.33
N ASP A 98 -15.69 14.44 1.91
CA ASP A 98 -15.21 14.64 0.53
C ASP A 98 -14.56 13.35 0.00
N PRO A 99 -15.36 12.42 -0.55
CA PRO A 99 -14.86 11.14 -1.04
C PRO A 99 -13.94 11.29 -2.27
N GLN A 100 -14.04 12.39 -3.02
CA GLN A 100 -13.22 12.61 -4.22
C GLN A 100 -11.79 13.00 -3.85
N SER A 101 -11.63 13.92 -2.89
CA SER A 101 -10.32 14.26 -2.34
C SER A 101 -9.70 13.07 -1.60
N HIS A 102 -10.51 12.30 -0.88
CA HIS A 102 -10.06 11.08 -0.21
C HIS A 102 -9.50 10.05 -1.20
N GLU A 103 -10.22 9.77 -2.29
CA GLU A 103 -9.75 8.85 -3.33
C GLU A 103 -8.46 9.35 -3.99
N THR A 104 -8.35 10.64 -4.28
CA THR A 104 -7.16 11.22 -4.92
C THR A 104 -5.92 11.06 -4.05
N ILE A 105 -6.04 11.35 -2.74
CA ILE A 105 -4.93 11.20 -1.79
C ILE A 105 -4.54 9.74 -1.64
N LEU A 106 -5.52 8.83 -1.48
CA LEU A 106 -5.25 7.38 -1.40
C LEU A 106 -4.59 6.85 -2.68
N THR A 107 -5.01 7.33 -3.85
CA THR A 107 -4.42 6.95 -5.13
C THR A 107 -2.94 7.32 -5.17
N ARG A 108 -2.59 8.56 -4.80
CA ARG A 108 -1.20 9.03 -4.75
C ARG A 108 -0.38 8.30 -3.71
N TYR A 109 -0.98 8.05 -2.54
CA TYR A 109 -0.34 7.31 -1.45
C TYR A 109 -0.02 5.88 -1.88
N PHE A 110 -1.01 5.12 -2.36
CA PHE A 110 -0.80 3.75 -2.83
C PHE A 110 0.11 3.68 -4.06
N ALA A 111 0.13 4.70 -4.92
CA ALA A 111 1.04 4.75 -6.06
C ALA A 111 2.50 4.84 -5.59
N ALA A 112 2.80 5.72 -4.62
CA ALA A 112 4.14 5.84 -4.05
C ALA A 112 4.60 4.52 -3.41
N PHE A 113 3.73 3.87 -2.64
CA PHE A 113 4.04 2.57 -2.05
C PHE A 113 4.26 1.48 -3.10
N SER A 114 3.40 1.40 -4.12
CA SER A 114 3.51 0.38 -5.17
C SER A 114 4.81 0.53 -5.98
N ILE A 115 5.25 1.77 -6.24
CA ILE A 115 6.56 2.03 -6.87
C ILE A 115 7.69 1.56 -5.95
N GLY A 116 7.60 1.85 -4.65
CA GLY A 116 8.54 1.36 -3.65
C GLY A 116 8.66 -0.17 -3.63
N ASP A 117 7.52 -0.87 -3.60
CA ASP A 117 7.46 -2.33 -3.62
C ASP A 117 8.09 -2.90 -4.90
N ALA A 118 7.75 -2.33 -6.06
CA ALA A 118 8.28 -2.76 -7.35
C ALA A 118 9.80 -2.58 -7.43
N LEU A 119 10.31 -1.44 -6.96
CA LEU A 119 11.75 -1.19 -6.88
C LEU A 119 12.43 -2.17 -5.93
N HIS A 120 11.85 -2.42 -4.76
CA HIS A 120 12.41 -3.34 -3.77
C HIS A 120 12.53 -4.76 -4.32
N ILE A 121 11.44 -5.29 -4.91
CA ILE A 121 11.43 -6.61 -5.55
C ILE A 121 12.44 -6.67 -6.71
N SER A 122 12.48 -5.63 -7.55
CA SER A 122 13.40 -5.58 -8.70
C SER A 122 14.86 -5.60 -8.26
N VAL A 123 15.22 -4.84 -7.23
CA VAL A 123 16.58 -4.80 -6.68
C VAL A 123 16.96 -6.13 -6.06
N ILE A 124 16.07 -6.75 -5.28
CA ILE A 124 16.30 -8.09 -4.71
C ILE A 124 16.56 -9.10 -5.82
N LEU A 125 15.72 -9.12 -6.86
CA LEU A 125 15.88 -10.06 -7.97
C LEU A 125 17.17 -9.79 -8.74
N ALA A 126 17.52 -8.52 -9.00
CA ALA A 126 18.71 -8.15 -9.76
C ALA A 126 20.02 -8.50 -9.05
N LEU A 127 20.09 -8.32 -7.72
CA LEU A 127 21.28 -8.61 -6.92
C LEU A 127 21.43 -10.09 -6.54
N MET A 128 20.37 -10.88 -6.72
CA MET A 128 20.40 -12.30 -6.41
C MET A 128 21.15 -13.11 -7.49
N PRO A 129 22.02 -14.05 -7.10
CA PRO A 129 22.65 -15.00 -8.01
C PRO A 129 21.60 -15.80 -8.82
N ALA A 130 21.89 -16.07 -10.09
CA ALA A 130 20.95 -16.72 -11.00
C ALA A 130 20.54 -18.12 -10.50
N GLU A 131 21.43 -18.81 -9.79
CA GLU A 131 21.25 -20.15 -9.25
C GLU A 131 20.26 -20.19 -8.10
N VAL A 132 20.08 -19.08 -7.38
CA VAL A 132 19.11 -18.92 -6.28
C VAL A 132 17.77 -18.43 -6.83
N ARG A 133 17.79 -17.62 -7.89
CA ARG A 133 16.59 -17.08 -8.54
C ARG A 133 15.72 -18.17 -9.18
N THR A 134 16.33 -19.21 -9.75
CA THR A 134 15.64 -20.27 -10.50
C THR A 134 15.06 -21.39 -9.63
N ALA A 135 15.46 -21.49 -8.36
CA ALA A 135 15.01 -22.55 -7.44
C ALA A 135 14.41 -21.95 -6.14
N PRO A 136 13.26 -21.25 -6.23
CA PRO A 136 12.71 -20.49 -5.10
C PRO A 136 12.28 -21.36 -3.91
N PHE A 137 11.79 -22.57 -4.16
CA PHE A 137 11.30 -23.44 -3.09
C PHE A 137 12.41 -24.14 -2.31
N GLU A 138 13.60 -24.28 -2.89
CA GLU A 138 14.72 -25.01 -2.28
C GLU A 138 15.77 -24.08 -1.70
N LYS A 139 16.01 -22.93 -2.33
CA LYS A 139 17.15 -22.05 -2.02
C LYS A 139 16.78 -20.71 -1.40
N TRP A 140 15.50 -20.35 -1.34
CA TRP A 140 15.12 -19.11 -0.68
C TRP A 140 15.13 -19.28 0.82
N THR A 141 15.92 -18.44 1.49
CA THR A 141 15.89 -18.35 2.95
C THR A 141 14.58 -17.73 3.42
N ILE A 142 14.25 -17.90 4.70
CA ILE A 142 13.07 -17.26 5.30
C ILE A 142 13.14 -15.73 5.20
N MET A 143 14.35 -15.15 5.17
CA MET A 143 14.57 -13.73 4.87
C MET A 143 14.03 -13.36 3.50
N LEU A 144 14.42 -14.14 2.50
CA LEU A 144 14.09 -13.84 1.12
C LEU A 144 12.60 -14.04 0.88
N TRP A 145 12.03 -15.11 1.44
CA TRP A 145 10.58 -15.29 1.48
C TRP A 145 9.89 -14.14 2.21
N GLY A 146 10.38 -13.71 3.38
CA GLY A 146 9.80 -12.61 4.14
C GLY A 146 9.81 -11.29 3.38
N ASN A 147 10.93 -10.94 2.74
CA ASN A 147 11.06 -9.71 1.97
C ASN A 147 10.24 -9.75 0.68
N VAL A 148 10.27 -10.86 -0.06
CA VAL A 148 9.50 -10.99 -1.30
C VAL A 148 8.01 -11.09 -1.02
N LEU A 149 7.58 -11.98 -0.12
CA LEU A 149 6.17 -12.16 0.21
C LEU A 149 5.60 -10.93 0.93
N GLY A 150 6.39 -10.34 1.85
CA GLY A 150 6.02 -9.15 2.60
C GLY A 150 5.86 -7.90 1.76
N THR A 151 6.49 -7.82 0.58
CA THR A 151 6.29 -6.73 -0.39
C THR A 151 5.31 -7.09 -1.51
N ALA A 152 5.31 -8.34 -1.99
CA ALA A 152 4.43 -8.80 -3.04
C ALA A 152 2.96 -8.86 -2.62
N LEU A 153 2.66 -9.26 -1.37
CA LEU A 153 1.28 -9.32 -0.87
C LEU A 153 0.63 -7.92 -0.81
N PRO A 154 1.24 -6.91 -0.16
CA PRO A 154 0.72 -5.54 -0.23
C PRO A 154 0.65 -4.97 -1.64
N ALA A 155 1.67 -5.22 -2.48
CA ALA A 155 1.65 -4.80 -3.88
C ALA A 155 0.44 -5.38 -4.62
N PHE A 156 0.13 -6.66 -4.44
CA PHE A 156 -1.05 -7.29 -5.05
C PHE A 156 -2.36 -6.67 -4.55
N VAL A 157 -2.48 -6.40 -3.24
CA VAL A 157 -3.65 -5.74 -2.67
C VAL A 157 -3.82 -4.32 -3.24
N ARG A 158 -2.72 -3.57 -3.41
CA ARG A 158 -2.71 -2.24 -4.03
C ARG A 158 -3.11 -2.30 -5.50
N LEU A 159 -2.58 -3.26 -6.26
CA LEU A 159 -2.97 -3.49 -7.66
C LEU A 159 -4.46 -3.87 -7.78
N ALA A 160 -4.97 -4.72 -6.90
CA ALA A 160 -6.39 -5.05 -6.84
C ALA A 160 -7.25 -3.81 -6.54
N TRP A 161 -6.77 -2.91 -5.69
CA TRP A 161 -7.43 -1.63 -5.40
C TRP A 161 -7.42 -0.69 -6.61
N PHE A 162 -6.30 -0.59 -7.35
CA PHE A 162 -6.21 0.18 -8.59
C PHE A 162 -7.11 -0.38 -9.69
N ALA A 163 -7.23 -1.70 -9.78
CA ALA A 163 -8.16 -2.39 -10.68
C ALA A 163 -9.64 -2.17 -10.31
N GLY A 164 -9.93 -1.52 -9.19
CA GLY A 164 -11.30 -1.21 -8.75
C GLY A 164 -12.05 -2.43 -8.23
N ILE A 165 -11.36 -3.52 -7.87
CA ILE A 165 -12.01 -4.73 -7.36
C ILE A 165 -12.70 -4.39 -6.03
N GLY A 166 -14.01 -4.61 -5.96
CA GLY A 166 -14.78 -4.44 -4.73
C GLY A 166 -14.94 -3.00 -4.21
N ARG A 167 -14.65 -1.96 -5.02
CA ARG A 167 -14.87 -0.54 -4.62
C ARG A 167 -15.64 0.27 -5.66
N PRO A 168 -16.48 1.24 -5.24
CA PRO A 168 -17.05 2.25 -6.12
C PRO A 168 -15.98 3.30 -6.47
N THR A 169 -15.81 3.60 -7.76
CA THR A 169 -14.87 4.62 -8.26
C THR A 169 -15.54 5.99 -8.28
N PHE A 170 -14.95 7.00 -7.64
CA PHE A 170 -15.49 8.36 -7.55
C PHE A 170 -14.81 9.36 -8.47
N GLY A 171 -13.91 8.89 -9.36
CA GLY A 171 -13.53 9.65 -10.56
C GLY A 171 -12.04 9.91 -10.77
N SER A 172 -11.11 9.21 -10.09
CA SER A 172 -9.68 9.39 -10.39
C SER A 172 -9.16 8.53 -11.55
N PHE A 173 -9.84 7.43 -11.90
CA PHE A 173 -9.65 6.71 -13.15
C PHE A 173 -10.95 6.81 -13.94
N GLY A 174 -10.90 7.50 -15.07
CA GLY A 174 -12.06 7.91 -15.85
C GLY A 174 -12.91 6.74 -16.31
N THR A 175 -13.95 6.41 -15.56
CA THR A 175 -15.28 6.20 -16.11
C THR A 175 -16.26 6.47 -14.99
N SER A 176 -16.85 7.66 -15.02
CA SER A 176 -18.07 7.94 -14.26
C SER A 176 -19.13 6.99 -14.81
N LYS A 177 -19.32 5.81 -14.19
CA LYS A 177 -20.58 5.09 -14.34
C LYS A 177 -21.61 5.90 -13.57
N SER A 178 -22.05 6.98 -14.22
CA SER A 178 -23.31 7.64 -13.92
C SER A 178 -24.34 6.54 -13.77
N LEU A 179 -24.87 6.39 -12.55
CA LEU A 179 -26.03 5.56 -12.24
C LEU A 179 -27.24 6.18 -12.97
N LYS A 180 -27.25 6.01 -14.30
CA LYS A 180 -28.38 6.36 -15.15
C LYS A 180 -29.26 5.13 -15.25
N GLY A 181 -30.35 5.17 -14.49
CA GLY A 181 -31.58 4.48 -14.88
C GLY A 181 -32.08 3.43 -13.89
N LYS A 182 -32.82 3.87 -12.86
CA LYS A 182 -34.18 3.37 -12.58
C LYS A 182 -34.93 4.25 -11.56
N ALA A 183 -35.13 5.53 -11.89
CA ALA A 183 -36.21 6.32 -11.30
C ALA A 183 -37.22 6.57 -12.43
N ARG A 184 -38.06 5.57 -12.68
CA ARG A 184 -39.20 5.64 -13.59
C ARG A 184 -40.43 5.94 -12.74
N GLY A 185 -41.06 7.08 -13.01
CA GLY A 185 -42.39 7.45 -12.54
C GLY A 185 -42.37 8.13 -11.18
N ASP A 186 -42.44 9.46 -11.15
CA ASP A 186 -43.67 10.11 -10.72
C ASP A 186 -43.68 11.54 -11.26
N GLY A 187 -44.81 11.88 -11.89
CA GLY A 187 -44.98 13.14 -12.57
C GLY A 187 -45.02 14.31 -11.62
N TYR A 188 -44.42 15.41 -12.05
CA TYR A 188 -44.94 16.72 -11.73
C TYR A 188 -44.80 17.61 -12.96
N GLN A 189 -45.89 17.75 -13.70
CA GLN A 189 -46.12 18.90 -14.56
C GLN A 189 -46.33 20.13 -13.68
N SER A 190 -45.64 21.23 -14.00
CA SER A 190 -46.15 22.60 -13.93
C SER A 190 -45.10 23.48 -14.62
N THR A 191 -45.19 23.77 -15.92
CA THR A 191 -45.91 24.91 -16.54
C THR A 191 -45.61 26.27 -15.92
N GLY A 192 -45.21 27.23 -16.77
CA GLY A 192 -45.26 28.67 -16.52
C GLY A 192 -43.87 29.30 -16.40
N SER A 193 -43.24 29.73 -17.50
CA SER A 193 -43.44 31.04 -18.15
C SER A 193 -42.95 32.22 -17.31
N SER A 194 -41.86 32.86 -17.74
CA SER A 194 -41.94 34.20 -18.33
C SER A 194 -40.57 34.86 -18.33
N SER A 195 -40.18 35.30 -19.53
CA SER A 195 -39.16 36.27 -19.89
C SER A 195 -39.03 37.47 -18.96
N ASN A 196 -37.79 37.97 -18.80
CA ASN A 196 -37.56 39.39 -19.10
C ASN A 196 -36.12 39.69 -19.56
N PRO A 197 -35.93 40.35 -20.73
CA PRO A 197 -34.68 40.94 -21.19
C PRO A 197 -34.60 42.45 -20.87
N ASN A 198 -33.40 43.04 -21.02
CA ASN A 198 -33.05 44.47 -20.88
C ASN A 198 -33.01 44.99 -19.41
N ARG A 199 -32.15 45.95 -19.00
CA ARG A 199 -31.60 47.11 -19.71
C ARG A 199 -30.50 47.79 -18.84
N ASP A 200 -29.44 48.24 -19.51
CA ASP A 200 -28.61 49.46 -19.35
C ASP A 200 -28.31 50.16 -18.02
N SER A 201 -27.05 50.67 -17.98
CA SER A 201 -26.55 51.93 -17.38
C SER A 201 -26.58 52.02 -15.84
N THR A 202 -25.52 52.46 -15.15
CA THR A 202 -25.02 53.84 -15.24
C THR A 202 -23.65 53.94 -14.56
N SER A 203 -22.78 54.71 -15.19
CA SER A 203 -21.59 55.38 -14.65
C SER A 203 -21.89 56.26 -13.44
N GLN A 204 -21.05 56.19 -12.41
CA GLN A 204 -20.53 57.35 -11.68
C GLN A 204 -19.08 57.07 -11.26
#